data_AF-A0A1I7IJN7-F1
#
_entry.id   AF-A0A1I7IJN7-F1
#
_cell.length_a   1.000
_cell.length_b   1.000
_cell.length_c   1.000
_cell.angle_alpha   90.00
_cell.angle_beta   90.00
_cell.angle_gamma   90.00
#
_symmetry.space_group_name_H-M   'P 1'
#
loop_
_entity.id
_entity.type
_entity.pdbx_description
1 polymer ?
#
loop_
_entity_poly.entity_id
_entity_poly.type
_entity_poly.pdbx_seq_one_letter_code
_entity_poly.pdbx_strand_id
1 'polypeptide(L)'
;MFIVWGKKAVYKKLGFVADFCTICRCAQPFLVRRIGMAGHVYYITVGEGELVGYDRTCQACGTSYTADAARYQSMAKKQAPLAELMRKTFPGFAAYWADRLSLEEKVKSSPMLLAAEERKSLLREAFLVLSPSVEKRFASTHMDKEVGFAVLATIGLLLAVPALTRVVAPDQAEVAVLVAMAAGIVLVIWQIAVSGRRFMRRDVVPLLAKSLNPLRPKKEEVTAILAELKTHGHKIGSKLKVADLLDGLKPARVVLAA
;
A
#
# COMPACT_ATOMS: atom_id res chain seq x y z
N MET A 1 -21.73 -3.18 -31.07
CA MET A 1 -20.61 -2.26 -30.80
C MET A 1 -20.71 -1.80 -29.35
N PHE A 2 -19.76 -2.18 -28.48
CA PHE A 2 -19.83 -1.87 -27.05
C PHE A 2 -19.01 -0.61 -26.75
N ILE A 3 -19.66 0.49 -26.37
CA ILE A 3 -18.98 1.71 -25.93
C ILE A 3 -18.70 1.58 -24.44
N VAL A 4 -17.43 1.57 -24.05
CA VAL A 4 -17.01 1.57 -22.63
C VAL A 4 -16.87 3.02 -22.17
N TRP A 5 -17.85 3.51 -21.41
CA TRP A 5 -17.81 4.83 -20.77
C TRP A 5 -17.79 4.74 -19.25
N GLY A 6 -17.17 5.71 -18.58
CA GLY A 6 -17.09 5.75 -17.11
C GLY A 6 -16.37 6.99 -16.58
N LYS A 7 -16.22 7.10 -15.26
CA LYS A 7 -15.39 8.14 -14.61
C LYS A 7 -14.09 7.51 -14.08
N LYS A 8 -12.96 8.17 -14.30
CA LYS A 8 -11.64 7.74 -13.83
C LYS A 8 -10.94 8.87 -13.09
N ALA A 9 -10.26 8.53 -11.99
CA ALA A 9 -9.43 9.47 -11.26
C ALA A 9 -8.20 9.85 -12.10
N VAL A 10 -7.99 11.15 -12.28
CA VAL A 10 -6.84 11.75 -12.95
C VAL A 10 -6.02 12.51 -11.91
N TYR A 11 -4.70 12.32 -11.93
CA TYR A 11 -3.80 12.93 -10.98
C TYR A 11 -2.90 13.94 -11.69
N LYS A 12 -2.87 15.18 -11.20
CA LYS A 12 -1.97 16.23 -11.70
C LYS A 12 -1.02 16.68 -10.61
N LYS A 13 0.29 16.60 -10.87
CA LYS A 13 1.34 17.08 -9.97
C LYS A 13 1.23 18.60 -9.81
N LEU A 14 1.20 19.08 -8.57
CA LEU A 14 1.22 20.51 -8.24
C LEU A 14 2.59 20.96 -7.78
N GLY A 15 3.24 20.18 -6.93
CA GLY A 15 4.56 20.51 -6.41
C GLY A 15 4.93 19.68 -5.18
N PHE A 16 5.92 20.14 -4.46
CA PHE A 16 6.44 19.52 -3.25
C PHE A 16 6.27 20.45 -2.05
N VAL A 17 5.98 19.84 -0.91
CA VAL A 17 5.80 20.52 0.39
C VAL A 17 6.50 19.71 1.48
N ALA A 18 6.72 20.31 2.65
CA ALA A 18 7.08 19.56 3.84
C ALA A 18 5.85 19.35 4.72
N ASP A 19 5.66 18.14 5.23
CA ASP A 19 4.62 17.85 6.21
C ASP A 19 5.01 16.65 7.10
N PHE A 20 4.14 16.27 8.04
CA PHE A 20 4.34 15.16 8.94
C PHE A 20 3.81 13.85 8.31
N CYS A 21 4.61 12.80 8.39
CA CYS A 21 4.24 11.47 7.93
C CYS A 21 4.01 10.55 9.13
N THR A 22 2.82 9.95 9.27
CA THR A 22 2.50 9.07 10.40
C THR A 22 3.18 7.70 10.29
N ILE A 23 3.55 7.27 9.08
CA ILE A 23 4.34 6.05 8.86
C ILE A 23 5.83 6.27 9.17
N CYS A 24 6.42 7.39 8.72
CA CYS A 24 7.82 7.73 9.02
C CYS A 24 8.01 8.35 10.41
N ARG A 25 6.93 8.87 11.00
CA ARG A 25 6.85 9.49 12.33
C ARG A 25 7.72 10.75 12.49
N CYS A 26 7.86 11.50 11.41
CA CYS A 26 8.63 12.74 11.37
C CYS A 26 8.24 13.60 10.17
N ALA A 27 8.79 14.81 10.13
CA ALA A 27 8.71 15.69 8.97
C ALA A 27 9.37 15.03 7.75
N GLN A 28 8.70 15.09 6.60
CA GLN A 28 9.15 14.50 5.34
C GLN A 28 8.78 15.40 4.16
N PRO A 29 9.50 15.29 3.02
CA PRO A 29 9.04 15.86 1.77
C PRO A 29 7.82 15.08 1.26
N PHE A 30 6.83 15.81 0.72
CA PHE A 30 5.62 15.27 0.12
C PHE A 30 5.45 15.80 -1.30
N LEU A 31 5.00 14.93 -2.21
CA LEU A 31 4.49 15.32 -3.52
C LEU A 31 2.98 15.57 -3.41
N VAL A 32 2.54 16.80 -3.68
CA VAL A 32 1.13 17.16 -3.70
C VAL A 32 0.56 17.01 -5.11
N ARG A 33 -0.59 16.37 -5.22
CA ARG A 33 -1.31 16.21 -6.49
C ARG A 33 -2.76 16.64 -6.35
N ARG A 34 -3.28 17.25 -7.41
CA ARG A 34 -4.71 17.44 -7.63
C ARG A 34 -5.31 16.11 -8.08
N ILE A 35 -6.42 15.72 -7.47
CA ILE A 35 -7.24 14.58 -7.88
C ILE A 35 -8.48 15.13 -8.58
N GLY A 36 -8.60 14.83 -9.87
CA GLY A 36 -9.81 15.10 -10.65
C GLY A 36 -10.53 13.81 -11.04
N MET A 37 -11.83 13.91 -11.32
CA MET A 37 -12.61 12.82 -11.93
C MET A 37 -12.97 13.22 -13.37
N ALA A 38 -12.41 12.51 -14.34
CA ALA A 38 -12.67 12.74 -15.76
C ALA A 38 -13.51 11.61 -16.35
N GLY A 39 -14.43 11.96 -17.24
CA GLY A 39 -15.08 10.98 -18.11
C GLY A 39 -14.04 10.33 -19.02
N HIS A 40 -14.21 9.05 -19.32
CA HIS A 40 -13.42 8.34 -20.31
C HIS A 40 -14.30 7.61 -21.32
N VAL A 41 -13.80 7.50 -22.54
CA VAL A 41 -14.33 6.62 -23.59
C VAL A 41 -13.18 5.72 -24.02
N TYR A 42 -13.38 4.39 -23.98
CA TYR A 42 -12.31 3.40 -24.25
C TYR A 42 -11.04 3.63 -23.41
N TYR A 43 -11.20 3.93 -22.12
CA TYR A 43 -10.12 4.19 -21.15
C TYR A 43 -9.25 5.45 -21.42
N ILE A 44 -9.55 6.22 -22.46
CA ILE A 44 -8.92 7.52 -22.75
C ILE A 44 -9.72 8.61 -22.02
N THR A 45 -9.06 9.32 -21.11
CA THR A 45 -9.64 10.47 -20.39
C THR A 45 -9.36 11.77 -21.15
N VAL A 46 -10.36 12.63 -21.27
CA VAL A 46 -10.19 13.97 -21.86
C VAL A 46 -10.14 15.01 -20.74
N GLY A 47 -9.01 15.72 -20.62
CA GLY A 47 -8.81 16.81 -19.65
C GLY A 47 -8.50 16.39 -18.20
N GLU A 48 -8.49 17.37 -17.30
CA GLU A 48 -8.12 17.18 -15.88
C GLU A 48 -9.29 16.75 -14.98
N GLY A 49 -10.51 16.74 -15.52
CA GLY A 49 -11.73 16.38 -14.78
C GLY A 49 -12.14 17.36 -13.68
N GLU A 50 -13.30 17.10 -13.10
CA GLU A 50 -13.86 17.84 -11.97
C GLU A 50 -13.00 17.61 -10.72
N LEU A 51 -12.69 18.67 -9.97
CA LEU A 51 -11.85 18.57 -8.77
C LEU A 51 -12.56 17.77 -7.68
N VAL A 52 -11.97 16.66 -7.25
CA VAL A 52 -12.47 15.86 -6.11
C VAL A 52 -11.67 16.13 -4.85
N GLY A 53 -10.41 16.53 -4.97
CA GLY A 53 -9.60 16.92 -3.84
C GLY A 53 -8.12 16.94 -4.15
N TYR A 54 -7.31 16.86 -3.10
CA TYR A 54 -5.86 16.81 -3.19
C TYR A 54 -5.33 15.64 -2.38
N ASP A 55 -4.26 15.02 -2.85
CA ASP A 55 -3.46 14.11 -2.04
C ASP A 55 -2.03 14.61 -1.91
N ARG A 56 -1.35 14.06 -0.92
CA ARG A 56 0.08 14.23 -0.69
C ARG A 56 0.70 12.87 -0.48
N THR A 57 1.77 12.58 -1.21
CA THR A 57 2.51 11.31 -1.11
C THR A 57 3.87 11.54 -0.46
N CYS A 58 4.13 10.88 0.66
CA CYS A 58 5.41 10.98 1.35
C CYS A 58 6.53 10.46 0.43
N GLN A 59 7.56 11.25 0.18
CA GLN A 59 8.66 10.87 -0.71
C GLN A 59 9.63 9.85 -0.08
N ALA A 60 9.53 9.59 1.23
CA ALA A 60 10.37 8.63 1.94
C ALA A 60 9.73 7.24 2.12
N CYS A 61 8.40 7.13 2.11
CA CYS A 61 7.71 5.84 2.29
C CYS A 61 6.63 5.56 1.25
N GLY A 62 6.32 6.51 0.36
CA GLY A 62 5.30 6.35 -0.68
C GLY A 62 3.86 6.34 -0.17
N THR A 63 3.61 6.51 1.13
CA THR A 63 2.24 6.55 1.67
C THR A 63 1.54 7.85 1.26
N SER A 64 0.33 7.71 0.72
CA SER A 64 -0.54 8.83 0.33
C SER A 64 -1.49 9.21 1.46
N TYR A 65 -1.69 10.51 1.63
CA TYR A 65 -2.63 11.10 2.58
C TYR A 65 -3.51 12.11 1.85
N THR A 66 -4.70 12.37 2.37
CA THR A 66 -5.49 13.52 1.95
C THR A 66 -4.70 14.79 2.24
N ALA A 67 -4.65 15.72 1.28
CA ALA A 67 -3.98 16.99 1.43
C ALA A 67 -5.00 18.11 1.59
N ASP A 68 -4.76 18.96 2.57
CA ASP A 68 -5.39 20.26 2.68
C ASP A 68 -4.48 21.29 2.00
N ALA A 69 -4.79 21.62 0.74
CA ALA A 69 -3.94 22.48 -0.08
C ALA A 69 -3.88 23.92 0.45
N ALA A 70 -4.90 24.39 1.17
CA ALA A 70 -4.96 25.74 1.71
C ALA A 70 -3.99 25.96 2.88
N ARG A 71 -3.53 24.88 3.51
CA ARG A 71 -2.57 24.92 4.62
C ARG A 71 -1.17 25.37 4.22
N TYR A 72 -0.79 25.11 2.97
CA TYR A 72 0.56 25.40 2.51
C TYR A 72 0.64 26.83 2.00
N GLN A 73 1.66 27.57 2.44
CA GLN A 73 1.91 28.94 1.97
C GLN A 73 2.30 28.95 0.48
N SER A 74 3.05 27.94 0.05
CA SER A 74 3.46 27.76 -1.34
C SER A 74 3.79 26.29 -1.61
N MET A 75 3.95 25.92 -2.89
CA MET A 75 4.43 24.59 -3.29
C MET A 75 5.67 24.73 -4.17
N ALA A 76 6.73 23.98 -3.85
CA ALA A 76 7.95 23.98 -4.64
C ALA A 76 7.75 23.17 -5.94
N LYS A 77 8.14 23.70 -7.10
CA LYS A 77 7.99 22.98 -8.39
C LYS A 77 8.85 21.71 -8.47
N LYS A 78 10.01 21.73 -7.82
CA LYS A 78 10.97 20.63 -7.74
C LYS A 78 11.17 20.21 -6.29
N GLN A 79 11.61 18.97 -6.09
CA GLN A 79 11.99 18.49 -4.77
C GLN A 79 13.21 19.28 -4.30
N ALA A 80 13.18 19.71 -3.04
CA ALA A 80 14.23 20.46 -2.38
C ALA A 80 14.54 19.83 -1.01
N PRO A 81 15.65 20.20 -0.36
CA PRO A 81 15.95 19.74 0.99
C PRO A 81 14.80 20.03 1.97
N LEU A 82 14.58 19.13 2.93
CA LEU A 82 13.45 19.20 3.85
C LEU A 82 13.36 20.54 4.60
N ALA A 83 14.49 21.04 5.12
CA ALA A 83 14.54 22.32 5.84
C ALA A 83 14.10 23.51 4.97
N GLU A 84 14.45 23.48 3.68
CA GLU A 84 14.03 24.50 2.74
C GLU A 84 12.53 24.41 2.44
N LEU A 85 12.02 23.19 2.22
CA LEU A 85 10.58 22.96 2.02
C LEU A 85 9.77 23.39 3.23
N MET A 86 10.22 23.07 4.46
CA MET A 86 9.53 23.50 5.69
C MET A 86 9.44 25.03 5.75
N ARG A 87 10.56 25.73 5.57
CA ARG A 87 10.58 27.21 5.63
C ARG A 87 9.71 27.87 4.55
N LYS A 88 9.71 27.35 3.31
CA LYS A 88 9.02 27.98 2.17
C LYS A 88 7.55 27.56 2.02
N THR A 89 7.23 26.31 2.34
CA THR A 89 5.91 25.72 2.05
C THR A 89 5.02 25.62 3.28
N PHE A 90 5.61 25.46 4.47
CA PHE A 90 4.86 25.31 5.71
C PHE A 90 5.61 25.91 6.92
N PRO A 91 5.80 27.24 6.97
CA PRO A 91 6.58 27.90 8.03
C PRO A 91 6.01 27.66 9.44
N GLY A 92 4.68 27.51 9.56
CA GLY A 92 3.99 27.19 10.82
C GLY A 92 4.04 25.71 11.24
N PHE A 93 4.85 24.87 10.58
CA PHE A 93 4.87 23.41 10.79
C PHE A 93 4.99 23.01 12.27
N ALA A 94 5.96 23.61 12.99
CA ALA A 94 6.24 23.24 14.37
C ALA A 94 5.08 23.57 15.33
N ALA A 95 4.44 24.71 15.13
CA ALA A 95 3.27 25.11 15.92
C ALA A 95 2.05 24.23 15.58
N TYR A 96 1.80 23.97 14.30
CA TYR A 96 0.67 23.16 13.86
C TYR A 96 0.75 21.70 14.35
N TRP A 97 1.95 21.12 14.34
CA TRP A 97 2.20 19.74 14.75
C TRP A 97 2.76 19.60 16.16
N ALA A 98 2.70 20.64 17.00
CA ALA A 98 3.34 20.64 18.32
C ALA A 98 2.96 19.43 19.18
N ASP A 99 1.65 19.16 19.31
CA ASP A 99 1.14 18.02 20.06
C ASP A 99 1.64 16.69 19.51
N ARG A 100 1.59 16.52 18.18
CA ARG A 100 2.05 15.30 17.53
C ARG A 100 3.56 15.10 17.72
N LEU A 101 4.35 16.15 17.55
CA LEU A 101 5.80 16.09 17.72
C LEU A 101 6.17 15.74 19.16
N SER A 102 5.44 16.28 20.15
CA SER A 102 5.64 15.92 21.56
C SER A 102 5.33 14.43 21.83
N LEU A 103 4.27 13.90 21.21
CA LEU A 103 3.90 12.50 21.32
C LEU A 103 4.95 11.59 20.67
N GLU A 104 5.50 11.99 19.53
CA GLU A 104 6.59 11.24 18.90
C GLU A 104 7.86 11.21 19.74
N GLU A 105 8.15 12.29 20.46
CA GLU A 105 9.29 12.33 21.38
C GLU A 105 9.09 11.39 22.57
N LYS A 106 7.86 11.31 23.12
CA LYS A 106 7.50 10.32 24.14
C LYS A 106 7.65 8.88 23.61
N VAL A 107 7.28 8.63 22.36
CA VAL A 107 7.40 7.29 21.76
C VAL A 107 8.88 6.90 21.57
N LYS A 108 9.76 7.85 21.24
CA LYS A 108 11.20 7.57 21.12
C LYS A 108 11.84 7.30 22.48
N SER A 109 11.54 8.14 23.47
CA SER A 109 12.17 8.11 24.79
C SER A 109 11.63 7.00 25.69
N SER A 110 10.33 6.73 25.66
CA SER A 110 9.67 5.82 26.61
C SER A 110 8.36 5.23 26.06
N PRO A 111 8.42 4.39 25.00
CA PRO A 111 7.23 3.83 24.35
C PRO A 111 6.37 2.93 25.24
N MET A 112 6.94 2.41 26.34
CA MET A 112 6.24 1.56 27.32
C MET A 112 5.54 2.35 28.42
N LEU A 113 5.84 3.65 28.56
CA LEU A 113 5.20 4.54 29.54
C LEU A 113 3.99 5.29 28.94
N LEU A 114 3.68 5.07 27.67
CA LEU A 114 2.47 5.62 27.04
C LEU A 114 1.23 5.02 27.69
N ALA A 115 0.20 5.84 27.90
CA ALA A 115 -1.09 5.36 28.37
C ALA A 115 -1.64 4.30 27.40
N ALA A 116 -2.33 3.29 27.93
CA ALA A 116 -2.81 2.15 27.13
C ALA A 116 -3.67 2.59 25.94
N GLU A 117 -4.56 3.57 26.13
CA GLU A 117 -5.41 4.11 25.06
C GLU A 117 -4.63 4.91 24.01
N GLU A 118 -3.68 5.76 24.42
CA GLU A 118 -2.81 6.50 23.48
C GLU A 118 -1.99 5.53 22.64
N ARG A 119 -1.42 4.50 23.28
CA ARG A 119 -0.67 3.44 22.62
C ARG A 119 -1.53 2.67 21.63
N LYS A 120 -2.73 2.25 22.02
CA LYS A 120 -3.68 1.57 21.13
C LYS A 120 -4.04 2.43 19.93
N SER A 121 -4.30 3.73 20.15
CA SER A 121 -4.61 4.70 19.09
C SER A 121 -3.47 4.83 18.08
N LEU A 122 -2.23 4.99 18.56
CA LEU A 122 -1.04 5.08 17.70
C LEU A 122 -0.79 3.81 16.89
N LEU A 123 -0.97 2.63 17.51
CA LEU A 123 -0.85 1.37 16.80
C LEU A 123 -1.92 1.26 15.71
N ARG A 124 -3.17 1.58 16.03
CA ARG A 124 -4.31 1.52 15.11
C ARG A 124 -4.16 2.49 13.94
N GLU A 125 -3.66 3.69 14.18
CA GLU A 125 -3.44 4.73 13.17
C GLU A 125 -2.61 4.21 11.98
N ALA A 126 -1.54 3.46 12.25
CA ALA A 126 -0.68 2.91 11.21
C ALA A 126 -1.44 1.99 10.25
N PHE A 127 -2.39 1.19 10.75
CA PHE A 127 -3.23 0.32 9.92
C PHE A 127 -4.28 1.10 9.15
N LEU A 128 -4.92 2.09 9.79
CA LEU A 128 -5.96 2.90 9.14
C LEU A 128 -5.40 3.71 7.97
N VAL A 129 -4.20 4.28 8.13
CA VAL A 129 -3.52 5.04 7.06
C VAL A 129 -3.24 4.17 5.83
N LEU A 130 -2.93 2.89 6.02
CA LEU A 130 -2.67 1.96 4.92
C LEU A 130 -3.94 1.27 4.41
N SER A 131 -5.07 1.34 5.14
CA SER A 131 -6.31 0.68 4.74
C SER A 131 -6.78 1.08 3.33
N PRO A 132 -6.78 2.36 2.90
CA PRO A 132 -7.24 2.72 1.56
C PRO A 132 -6.45 2.06 0.42
N SER A 133 -5.14 1.87 0.59
CA SER A 133 -4.31 1.22 -0.43
C SER A 133 -4.61 -0.27 -0.53
N VAL A 134 -4.86 -0.93 0.61
CA VAL A 134 -5.33 -2.32 0.69
C VAL A 134 -6.72 -2.44 0.07
N GLU A 135 -7.65 -1.56 0.42
CA GLU A 135 -9.00 -1.58 -0.15
C GLU A 135 -8.98 -1.47 -1.67
N LYS A 136 -8.24 -0.49 -2.19
CA LYS A 136 -8.06 -0.28 -3.63
C LYS A 136 -7.49 -1.52 -4.31
N ARG A 137 -6.46 -2.15 -3.71
CA ARG A 137 -5.83 -3.36 -4.27
C ARG A 137 -6.78 -4.56 -4.31
N PHE A 138 -7.69 -4.69 -3.35
CA PHE A 138 -8.64 -5.80 -3.30
C PHE A 138 -10.03 -5.44 -3.83
N ALA A 139 -10.22 -4.25 -4.39
CA ALA A 139 -11.47 -3.85 -5.06
C ALA A 139 -11.52 -4.33 -6.53
N SER A 140 -10.37 -4.62 -7.13
CA SER A 140 -10.27 -5.12 -8.49
C SER A 140 -9.21 -6.22 -8.62
N THR A 141 -9.39 -7.09 -9.61
CA THR A 141 -8.38 -8.10 -9.94
C THR A 141 -7.17 -7.42 -10.58
N HIS A 142 -6.04 -7.46 -9.91
CA HIS A 142 -4.78 -6.97 -10.45
C HIS A 142 -3.92 -8.15 -10.92
N MET A 143 -3.60 -8.19 -12.21
CA MET A 143 -2.54 -9.08 -12.71
C MET A 143 -1.19 -8.52 -12.28
N ASP A 144 -0.49 -9.23 -11.39
CA ASP A 144 0.93 -9.01 -11.15
C ASP A 144 1.77 -9.77 -12.19
N LYS A 145 3.08 -9.53 -12.19
CA LYS A 145 3.99 -10.10 -13.18
C LYS A 145 3.99 -11.62 -13.11
N GLU A 146 3.89 -12.15 -11.90
CA GLU A 146 3.87 -13.58 -11.61
C GLU A 146 2.58 -14.25 -12.13
N VAL A 147 1.41 -13.63 -12.00
CA VAL A 147 0.18 -14.08 -12.68
C VAL A 147 0.36 -14.03 -14.20
N GLY A 148 0.98 -12.96 -14.73
CA GLY A 148 1.30 -12.87 -16.15
C GLY A 148 2.20 -14.01 -16.64
N PHE A 149 3.27 -14.34 -15.91
CA PHE A 149 4.14 -15.48 -16.22
C PHE A 149 3.40 -16.82 -16.14
N ALA A 150 2.47 -16.98 -15.19
CA ALA A 150 1.65 -18.18 -15.09
C ALA A 150 0.69 -18.36 -16.27
N VAL A 151 0.12 -17.27 -16.79
CA VAL A 151 -0.66 -17.30 -18.04
C VAL A 151 0.23 -17.71 -19.22
N LEU A 152 1.42 -17.13 -19.35
CA LEU A 152 2.37 -17.52 -20.41
C LEU A 152 2.82 -18.97 -20.28
N ALA A 153 3.09 -19.45 -19.06
CA ALA A 153 3.43 -20.84 -18.80
C ALA A 153 2.27 -21.78 -19.17
N THR A 154 1.03 -21.37 -18.92
CA THR A 154 -0.16 -22.13 -19.32
C THR A 154 -0.27 -22.24 -20.84
N ILE A 155 -0.04 -21.15 -21.57
CA ILE A 155 0.00 -21.17 -23.05
C ILE A 155 1.12 -22.10 -23.54
N GLY A 156 2.31 -22.00 -22.95
CA GLY A 156 3.43 -22.89 -23.27
C GLY A 156 3.11 -24.36 -23.03
N LEU A 157 2.47 -24.69 -21.90
CA LEU A 157 2.04 -26.04 -21.55
C LEU A 157 1.02 -26.59 -22.56
N LEU A 158 0.05 -25.76 -22.96
CA LEU A 158 -0.98 -26.12 -23.95
C LEU A 158 -0.42 -26.38 -25.35
N LEU A 159 0.73 -25.78 -25.70
CA LEU A 159 1.37 -26.03 -27.00
C LEU A 159 2.35 -27.20 -26.93
N ALA A 160 3.19 -27.24 -25.89
CA ALA A 160 4.28 -28.20 -25.78
C ALA A 160 3.79 -29.61 -25.43
N VAL A 161 2.84 -29.75 -24.49
CA VAL A 161 2.39 -31.06 -24.02
C VAL A 161 1.72 -31.85 -25.15
N PRO A 162 0.71 -31.32 -25.87
CA PRO A 162 0.07 -32.04 -26.97
C PRO A 162 1.06 -32.38 -28.10
N ALA A 163 1.95 -31.46 -28.46
CA ALA A 163 2.96 -31.66 -29.48
C ALA A 163 3.90 -32.84 -29.13
N LEU A 164 4.36 -32.90 -27.87
CA LEU A 164 5.21 -33.98 -27.40
C LEU A 164 4.45 -35.31 -27.34
N THR A 165 3.21 -35.31 -26.84
CA THR A 165 2.39 -36.54 -26.80
C THR A 165 2.07 -37.07 -28.18
N ARG A 166 1.90 -36.24 -29.21
CA ARG A 166 1.72 -36.74 -30.59
C ARG A 166 2.91 -37.55 -31.11
N VAL A 167 4.13 -37.26 -30.63
CA VAL A 167 5.34 -37.98 -31.03
C VAL A 167 5.50 -39.27 -30.22
N VAL A 168 5.17 -39.26 -28.93
CA VAL A 168 5.45 -40.38 -28.00
C VAL A 168 4.27 -41.33 -27.83
N ALA A 169 3.05 -40.81 -27.80
CA ALA A 169 1.81 -41.54 -27.52
C ALA A 169 0.62 -40.89 -28.27
N PRO A 170 0.54 -41.05 -29.60
CA PRO A 170 -0.40 -40.32 -30.45
C PRO A 170 -1.87 -40.51 -30.05
N ASP A 171 -2.24 -41.70 -29.59
CA ASP A 171 -3.60 -42.05 -29.17
C ASP A 171 -4.08 -41.28 -27.91
N GLN A 172 -3.16 -40.63 -27.19
CA GLN A 172 -3.44 -39.87 -25.96
C GLN A 172 -3.39 -38.35 -26.15
N ALA A 173 -3.18 -37.86 -27.37
CA ALA A 173 -2.98 -36.43 -27.63
C ALA A 173 -4.17 -35.55 -27.20
N GLU A 174 -5.41 -36.04 -27.36
CA GLU A 174 -6.61 -35.31 -26.93
C GLU A 174 -6.70 -35.21 -25.40
N VAL A 175 -6.44 -36.32 -24.70
CA VAL A 175 -6.40 -36.36 -23.23
C VAL A 175 -5.30 -35.42 -22.70
N ALA A 176 -4.15 -35.37 -23.37
CA ALA A 176 -3.03 -34.52 -23.00
C ALA A 176 -3.38 -33.01 -23.06
N VAL A 177 -4.20 -32.58 -24.03
CA VAL A 177 -4.71 -31.20 -24.11
C VAL A 177 -5.56 -30.87 -22.88
N LEU A 178 -6.49 -31.76 -22.51
CA LEU A 178 -7.37 -31.56 -21.35
C LEU A 178 -6.58 -31.48 -20.05
N VAL A 179 -5.59 -32.36 -19.86
CA VAL A 179 -4.71 -32.35 -18.68
C VAL A 179 -3.88 -31.07 -18.61
N ALA A 180 -3.27 -30.66 -19.73
CA ALA A 180 -2.50 -29.41 -19.81
C ALA A 180 -3.38 -28.18 -19.50
N MET A 181 -4.62 -28.15 -20.02
CA MET A 181 -5.57 -27.10 -19.73
C MET A 181 -5.95 -27.05 -18.24
N ALA A 182 -6.29 -28.19 -17.65
CA ALA A 182 -6.64 -28.27 -16.23
C ALA A 182 -5.47 -27.83 -15.34
N ALA A 183 -4.26 -28.31 -15.62
CA ALA A 183 -3.06 -27.92 -14.89
C ALA A 183 -2.78 -26.41 -15.00
N GLY A 184 -2.92 -25.84 -16.19
CA GLY A 184 -2.77 -24.41 -16.42
C GLY A 184 -3.78 -23.56 -15.65
N ILE A 185 -5.06 -23.96 -15.68
CA ILE A 185 -6.13 -23.28 -14.91
C ILE A 185 -5.83 -23.30 -13.42
N VAL A 186 -5.47 -24.47 -12.87
CA VAL A 186 -5.11 -24.62 -11.44
C VAL A 186 -3.94 -23.71 -11.08
N LEU A 187 -2.91 -23.67 -11.93
CA LEU A 187 -1.73 -22.83 -11.74
C LEU A 187 -2.07 -21.34 -11.73
N VAL A 188 -2.91 -20.86 -12.65
CA VAL A 188 -3.34 -19.46 -12.70
C VAL A 188 -4.21 -19.10 -11.47
N ILE A 189 -5.17 -19.95 -11.11
CA ILE A 189 -6.02 -19.74 -9.92
C ILE A 189 -5.18 -19.66 -8.66
N TRP A 190 -4.20 -20.57 -8.50
CA TRP A 190 -3.28 -20.55 -7.37
C TRP A 190 -2.49 -19.25 -7.30
N GLN A 191 -1.96 -18.77 -8.42
CA GLN A 191 -1.21 -17.51 -8.47
C GLN A 191 -2.07 -16.29 -8.12
N ILE A 192 -3.32 -16.26 -8.59
CA ILE A 192 -4.28 -15.22 -8.22
C ILE A 192 -4.56 -15.26 -6.71
N ALA A 193 -4.80 -16.45 -6.14
CA ALA A 193 -5.06 -16.62 -4.71
C ALA A 193 -3.89 -16.17 -3.83
N VAL A 194 -2.65 -16.39 -4.28
CA VAL A 194 -1.42 -16.01 -3.54
C VAL A 194 -1.04 -14.54 -3.77
N SER A 195 -1.48 -13.91 -4.87
CA SER A 195 -1.14 -12.52 -5.22
C SER A 195 -1.45 -11.51 -4.10
N GLY A 196 -2.57 -11.69 -3.41
CA GLY A 196 -2.97 -10.84 -2.29
C GLY A 196 -1.97 -10.91 -1.14
N ARG A 197 -1.51 -12.12 -0.79
CA ARG A 197 -0.51 -12.30 0.27
C ARG A 197 0.85 -11.70 -0.12
N ARG A 198 1.26 -11.84 -1.39
CA ARG A 198 2.50 -11.21 -1.89
C ARG A 198 2.45 -9.69 -1.75
N PHE A 199 1.34 -9.08 -2.15
CA PHE A 199 1.13 -7.63 -1.97
C PHE A 199 1.22 -7.23 -0.49
N MET A 200 0.53 -7.94 0.41
CA MET A 200 0.59 -7.63 1.84
C MET A 200 2.03 -7.71 2.36
N ARG A 201 2.77 -8.78 2.05
CA ARG A 201 4.16 -8.96 2.48
C ARG A 201 5.14 -7.95 1.89
N ARG A 202 4.97 -7.58 0.62
CA ARG A 202 5.92 -6.70 -0.08
C ARG A 202 5.65 -5.22 0.16
N ASP A 203 4.39 -4.82 0.13
CA ASP A 203 3.99 -3.41 0.04
C ASP A 203 3.41 -2.88 1.37
N VAL A 204 2.76 -3.73 2.18
CA VAL A 204 2.08 -3.29 3.42
C VAL A 204 2.92 -3.56 4.66
N VAL A 205 3.43 -4.79 4.81
CA VAL A 205 4.19 -5.23 5.99
C VAL A 205 5.42 -4.34 6.25
N PRO A 206 6.25 -3.96 5.26
CA PRO A 206 7.42 -3.12 5.54
C PRO A 206 7.04 -1.73 6.05
N LEU A 207 5.92 -1.16 5.59
CA LEU A 207 5.42 0.13 6.04
C LEU A 207 4.86 0.05 7.47
N LEU A 208 4.07 -0.99 7.75
CA LEU A 208 3.60 -1.25 9.12
C LEU A 208 4.78 -1.49 10.06
N ALA A 209 5.73 -2.35 9.69
CA ALA A 209 6.91 -2.60 10.50
C ALA A 209 7.69 -1.31 10.77
N LYS A 210 7.88 -0.45 9.76
CA LYS A 210 8.53 0.86 9.93
C LYS A 210 7.80 1.75 10.95
N SER A 211 6.47 1.82 10.88
CA SER A 211 5.66 2.67 11.77
C SER A 211 5.53 2.09 13.19
N LEU A 212 5.43 0.76 13.31
CA LEU A 212 5.15 0.05 14.55
C LEU A 212 6.43 -0.30 15.34
N ASN A 213 7.58 -0.48 14.70
CA ASN A 213 8.84 -0.83 15.39
C ASN A 213 9.17 0.08 16.59
N PRO A 214 9.01 1.42 16.51
CA PRO A 214 9.22 2.29 17.67
C PRO A 214 8.29 2.00 18.85
N LEU A 215 7.07 1.51 18.59
CA LEU A 215 6.10 1.16 19.63
C LEU A 215 6.36 -0.23 20.23
N ARG A 216 7.14 -1.09 19.54
CA ARG A 216 7.40 -2.48 19.94
C ARG A 216 6.09 -3.20 20.32
N PRO A 217 5.16 -3.37 19.38
CA PRO A 217 3.85 -3.95 19.69
C PRO A 217 3.99 -5.40 20.12
N LYS A 218 3.13 -5.81 21.04
CA LYS A 218 2.96 -7.21 21.42
C LYS A 218 2.04 -7.92 20.42
N LYS A 219 2.14 -9.25 20.36
CA LYS A 219 1.31 -10.08 19.49
C LYS A 219 -0.18 -9.90 19.79
N GLU A 220 -0.53 -9.75 21.06
CA GLU A 220 -1.91 -9.57 21.52
C GLU A 220 -2.49 -8.24 21.03
N GLU A 221 -1.70 -7.16 21.09
CA GLU A 221 -2.10 -5.83 20.62
C GLU A 221 -2.38 -5.82 19.11
N VAL A 222 -1.47 -6.41 18.32
CA VAL A 222 -1.64 -6.52 16.87
C VAL A 222 -2.88 -7.35 16.53
N THR A 223 -3.06 -8.49 17.22
CA THR A 223 -4.20 -9.39 16.98
C THR A 223 -5.52 -8.70 17.31
N ALA A 224 -5.60 -7.97 18.42
CA ALA A 224 -6.78 -7.21 18.82
C ALA A 224 -7.13 -6.12 17.80
N ILE A 225 -6.13 -5.36 17.31
CA ILE A 225 -6.34 -4.32 16.30
C ILE A 225 -6.83 -4.92 14.98
N LEU A 226 -6.24 -6.04 14.51
CA LEU A 226 -6.70 -6.68 13.28
C LEU A 226 -8.12 -7.25 13.41
N ALA A 227 -8.47 -7.79 14.59
CA ALA A 227 -9.82 -8.23 14.87
C ALA A 227 -10.82 -7.04 14.84
N GLU A 228 -10.48 -5.93 15.48
CA GLU A 228 -11.28 -4.70 15.47
C GLU A 228 -11.49 -4.17 14.03
N LEU A 229 -10.40 -4.07 13.26
CA LEU A 229 -10.45 -3.61 11.87
C LEU A 229 -11.26 -4.54 10.98
N LYS A 230 -11.18 -5.86 11.21
CA LYS A 230 -12.02 -6.84 10.52
C LYS A 230 -13.50 -6.62 10.83
N THR A 231 -13.85 -6.38 12.09
CA THR A 231 -15.23 -6.08 12.51
C THR A 231 -15.77 -4.82 11.86
N HIS A 232 -14.92 -3.79 11.68
CA HIS A 232 -15.26 -2.56 10.98
C HIS A 232 -15.17 -2.66 9.43
N GLY A 233 -14.98 -3.87 8.88
CA GLY A 233 -15.00 -4.10 7.43
C GLY A 233 -13.72 -3.71 6.68
N HIS A 234 -12.64 -3.33 7.37
CA HIS A 234 -11.37 -3.06 6.72
C HIS A 234 -10.70 -4.36 6.29
N LYS A 235 -10.43 -4.51 4.98
CA LYS A 235 -9.78 -5.69 4.39
C LYS A 235 -8.39 -5.94 4.98
N ILE A 236 -7.67 -4.91 5.44
CA ILE A 236 -6.38 -5.11 6.12
C ILE A 236 -6.50 -6.03 7.34
N GLY A 237 -7.61 -5.97 8.07
CA GLY A 237 -7.89 -6.83 9.23
C GLY A 237 -8.12 -8.31 8.86
N SER A 238 -8.64 -8.59 7.67
CA SER A 238 -8.89 -9.97 7.20
C SER A 238 -7.78 -10.54 6.31
N LYS A 239 -7.00 -9.69 5.63
CA LYS A 239 -5.98 -10.11 4.67
C LYS A 239 -4.56 -10.14 5.25
N LEU A 240 -4.27 -9.34 6.27
CA LEU A 240 -2.95 -9.36 6.92
C LEU A 240 -2.84 -10.54 7.89
N LYS A 241 -1.80 -11.36 7.74
CA LYS A 241 -1.46 -12.39 8.72
C LYS A 241 -0.58 -11.80 9.81
N VAL A 242 -0.96 -12.03 11.08
CA VAL A 242 -0.17 -11.58 12.24
C VAL A 242 1.27 -12.07 12.16
N ALA A 243 1.50 -13.34 11.81
CA ALA A 243 2.84 -13.91 11.66
C ALA A 243 3.68 -13.14 10.63
N ASP A 244 3.12 -12.83 9.45
CA ASP A 244 3.84 -12.09 8.41
C ASP A 244 4.28 -10.68 8.88
N LEU A 245 3.48 -10.03 9.75
CA LEU A 245 3.86 -8.74 10.33
C LEU A 245 4.90 -8.90 11.45
N LEU A 246 4.71 -9.86 12.37
CA LEU A 246 5.65 -10.11 13.47
C LEU A 246 7.04 -10.51 12.96
N ASP A 247 7.11 -11.31 11.89
CA ASP A 247 8.37 -11.67 11.23
C ASP A 247 9.10 -10.42 10.66
N GLY A 248 8.34 -9.41 10.26
CA GLY A 248 8.86 -8.13 9.75
C GLY A 248 9.24 -7.13 10.84
N LEU A 249 8.77 -7.31 12.06
CA LEU A 249 9.18 -6.50 13.21
C LEU A 249 10.58 -6.95 13.63
N LYS A 250 11.50 -5.99 13.77
CA LYS A 250 12.83 -6.33 14.27
C LYS A 250 12.71 -6.68 15.76
N PRO A 251 13.29 -7.79 16.24
CA PRO A 251 13.43 -7.99 17.68
C PRO A 251 14.18 -6.78 18.24
N ALA A 252 13.66 -6.21 19.33
CA ALA A 252 14.25 -5.04 19.95
C ALA A 252 15.74 -5.32 20.21
N ARG A 253 16.64 -4.65 19.48
CA ARG A 253 18.02 -4.54 19.93
C ARG A 253 17.95 -3.76 21.23
N VAL A 254 18.02 -4.47 22.34
CA VAL A 254 18.33 -3.88 23.64
C VAL A 254 19.74 -3.34 23.47
N VAL A 255 19.85 -2.04 23.17
CA VAL A 255 21.10 -1.33 23.35
C VAL A 255 21.25 -1.24 24.86
N LEU A 256 21.94 -2.22 25.45
CA LEU A 256 22.45 -2.09 26.81
C LEU A 256 23.38 -0.87 26.76
N ALA A 257 22.94 0.23 27.38
CA ALA A 257 23.83 1.36 27.62
C ALA A 257 24.96 0.84 28.52
N ALA A 258 26.17 0.87 27.98
CA ALA A 258 27.41 0.73 28.75
C ALA A 258 27.78 2.09 29.34
#